data_AF-A0A1G4J4H5-F1
#
_entry.id   AF-A0A1G4J4H5-F1
#
_cell.length_a   1.000
_cell.length_b   1.000
_cell.length_c   1.000
_cell.angle_alpha   90.00
_cell.angle_beta   90.00
_cell.angle_gamma   90.00
#
_symmetry.space_group_name_H-M   'P 1'
#
loop_
_entity.id
_entity.type
_entity.pdbx_description
1 polymer ?
#
loop_
_entity_poly.entity_id
_entity_poly.type
_entity_poly.pdbx_seq_one_letter_code
_entity_poly.pdbx_strand_id
1 'polypeptide(L)'
;MNTELSRQQATNAVNSLLSKMLPGSAKIDHNRKKRPNRAGAPGARLINQNLKKRVELQERDVERIKRGEARAKKRAVMAQKAREDERTQLAKLEVLRQHQKDDTLTKKERKYLNSIIARNTAQLQTWDVSNPDLQDLQDAILGDRNQLSKQGRKRRVGFVEQKQGHGDHHFAGLTPGLAPVGLSDEESSDEE
;
A
#
# COMPACT_ATOMS: atom_id res chain seq x y z
N MET A 1 62.85 -20.12 -16.07
CA MET A 1 63.03 -19.80 -17.50
C MET A 1 62.40 -20.93 -18.32
N ASN A 2 61.22 -20.69 -18.89
CA ASN A 2 60.38 -21.72 -19.52
C ASN A 2 60.84 -22.01 -20.97
N THR A 3 62.00 -22.66 -21.09
CA THR A 3 62.62 -23.03 -22.37
C THR A 3 61.73 -23.95 -23.21
N GLU A 4 60.96 -24.82 -22.57
CA GLU A 4 60.01 -25.73 -23.23
C GLU A 4 58.83 -24.98 -23.87
N LEU A 5 58.28 -23.98 -23.19
CA LEU A 5 57.16 -23.19 -23.72
C LEU A 5 57.60 -22.37 -24.93
N SER A 6 58.78 -21.75 -24.84
CA SER A 6 59.39 -21.01 -25.95
C SER A 6 59.66 -21.92 -27.15
N ARG A 7 60.17 -23.13 -26.92
CA ARG A 7 60.39 -24.13 -27.97
C ARG A 7 59.07 -24.55 -28.64
N GLN A 8 58.01 -24.77 -27.88
CA GLN A 8 56.68 -25.12 -28.43
C GLN A 8 56.08 -23.98 -29.27
N GLN A 9 56.24 -22.73 -28.83
CA GLN A 9 55.79 -21.56 -29.58
C GLN A 9 56.56 -21.42 -30.91
N ALA A 10 57.88 -21.58 -30.88
CA ALA A 10 58.71 -21.55 -32.08
C ALA A 10 58.34 -22.66 -33.07
N THR A 11 58.14 -23.90 -32.60
CA THR A 11 57.74 -25.02 -33.47
C THR A 11 56.38 -24.80 -34.10
N ASN A 12 55.43 -24.20 -33.38
CA ASN A 12 54.11 -23.87 -33.92
C ASN A 12 54.18 -22.79 -35.01
N ALA A 13 55.01 -21.76 -34.82
CA ALA A 13 55.23 -20.73 -35.82
C ALA A 13 55.85 -21.32 -37.10
N VAL A 14 56.89 -22.15 -36.97
CA VAL A 14 57.53 -22.82 -38.10
C VAL A 14 56.56 -23.76 -38.84
N ASN A 15 55.79 -24.58 -38.11
CA ASN A 15 54.79 -25.45 -38.71
C ASN A 15 53.72 -24.66 -39.48
N SER A 16 53.34 -23.47 -39.01
CA SER A 16 52.39 -22.59 -39.70
C SER A 16 52.95 -22.01 -41.00
N LEU A 17 54.24 -21.66 -41.01
CA LEU A 17 54.92 -21.11 -42.17
C LEU A 17 55.13 -22.19 -43.24
N LEU A 18 55.60 -23.37 -42.83
CA LEU A 18 55.81 -24.51 -43.72
C LEU A 18 54.52 -25.01 -44.35
N SER A 19 53.40 -25.00 -43.60
CA SER A 19 52.09 -25.39 -44.16
C SER A 19 51.59 -24.41 -45.24
N LYS A 20 52.00 -23.14 -45.17
CA LYS A 20 51.63 -22.11 -46.15
C LYS A 20 52.50 -22.14 -47.40
N MET A 21 53.80 -22.44 -47.24
CA MET A 21 54.74 -22.47 -48.36
C MET A 21 54.81 -23.82 -49.07
N LEU A 22 54.61 -24.92 -48.34
CA LEU A 22 54.64 -26.28 -48.84
C LEU A 22 53.36 -27.01 -48.41
N PRO A 23 52.27 -26.90 -49.19
CA PRO A 23 51.06 -27.67 -48.92
C PRO A 23 51.40 -29.17 -49.00
N GLY A 24 51.17 -29.89 -47.90
CA GLY A 24 51.52 -31.31 -47.76
C GLY A 24 52.79 -31.59 -46.93
N SER A 25 53.50 -30.57 -46.45
CA SER A 25 54.64 -30.76 -45.54
C SER A 25 54.21 -31.36 -44.19
N ALA A 26 54.96 -32.37 -43.73
CA ALA A 26 54.70 -33.03 -42.46
C ALA A 26 55.04 -32.09 -41.30
N LYS A 27 54.05 -31.81 -40.42
CA LYS A 27 54.27 -30.99 -39.22
C LYS A 27 55.20 -31.71 -38.24
N ILE A 28 56.16 -30.97 -37.69
CA ILE A 28 57.07 -31.46 -36.66
C ILE A 28 56.28 -31.44 -35.35
N ASP A 29 55.95 -32.63 -34.84
CA ASP A 29 55.23 -32.81 -33.59
C ASP A 29 56.07 -33.67 -32.64
N HIS A 30 56.44 -33.10 -31.50
CA HIS A 30 57.30 -33.74 -30.49
C HIS A 30 56.52 -34.71 -29.59
N ASN A 31 55.20 -34.84 -29.76
CA ASN A 31 54.39 -35.72 -28.94
C ASN A 31 53.27 -36.37 -29.78
N ARG A 32 53.66 -37.26 -30.71
CA ARG A 32 52.71 -38.01 -31.56
C ARG A 32 51.92 -39.05 -30.75
N LYS A 33 50.98 -38.59 -29.92
CA LYS A 33 49.78 -39.37 -29.57
C LYS A 33 48.72 -39.02 -30.62
N LYS A 34 48.45 -39.97 -31.51
CA LYS A 34 47.41 -39.87 -32.56
C LYS A 34 46.11 -39.34 -31.94
N ARG A 35 45.75 -38.09 -32.23
CA ARG A 35 44.40 -37.59 -31.95
C ARG A 35 43.48 -38.08 -33.07
N PRO A 36 42.32 -38.67 -32.75
CA PRO A 36 41.39 -39.09 -33.79
C PRO A 36 40.85 -37.86 -34.52
N ASN A 37 40.91 -37.90 -35.85
CA ASN A 37 40.23 -36.97 -36.74
C ASN A 37 38.73 -36.98 -36.42
N ARG A 38 38.24 -35.98 -35.68
CA ARG A 38 36.81 -35.67 -35.65
C ARG A 38 36.49 -34.82 -36.86
N ALA A 39 35.90 -35.47 -37.85
CA ALA A 39 35.24 -34.86 -38.99
C ALA A 39 34.17 -33.83 -38.56
N GLY A 40 34.08 -32.73 -39.31
CA GLY A 40 32.90 -31.84 -39.40
C GLY A 40 32.55 -31.01 -38.17
N ALA A 41 33.08 -29.78 -38.08
CA ALA A 41 32.98 -28.87 -36.93
C ALA A 41 31.53 -28.51 -36.48
N PRO A 42 31.02 -29.04 -35.34
CA PRO A 42 29.82 -28.52 -34.69
C PRO A 42 30.08 -27.23 -33.89
N GLY A 43 31.35 -26.92 -33.61
CA GLY A 43 31.74 -25.72 -32.86
C GLY A 43 31.47 -24.41 -33.60
N ALA A 44 31.70 -24.35 -34.92
CA ALA A 44 31.51 -23.12 -35.69
C ALA A 44 30.03 -22.70 -35.78
N ARG A 45 29.11 -23.67 -35.93
CA ARG A 45 27.66 -23.39 -35.90
C ARG A 45 27.20 -22.93 -34.53
N LEU A 46 27.69 -23.55 -33.46
CA LEU A 46 27.38 -23.17 -32.08
C LEU A 46 27.93 -21.78 -31.74
N ILE A 47 29.15 -21.46 -32.20
CA ILE A 47 29.76 -20.13 -32.06
C ILE A 47 28.90 -19.08 -32.77
N ASN A 48 28.49 -19.33 -34.02
CA ASN A 48 27.63 -18.40 -34.77
C ASN A 48 26.26 -18.19 -34.10
N GLN A 49 25.66 -19.25 -33.55
CA GLN A 49 24.41 -19.14 -32.79
C GLN A 49 24.59 -18.33 -31.49
N ASN A 50 25.68 -18.56 -30.76
CA ASN A 50 25.98 -17.82 -29.54
C ASN A 50 26.29 -16.34 -29.84
N LEU A 51 26.94 -16.04 -30.96
CA LEU A 51 27.21 -14.67 -31.38
C LEU A 51 25.91 -13.91 -31.68
N LYS A 52 24.96 -14.54 -32.40
CA LYS A 52 23.64 -13.95 -32.66
C LYS A 52 22.86 -13.70 -31.37
N LYS A 53 22.79 -14.69 -30.47
CA LYS A 53 22.15 -14.55 -29.16
C LYS A 53 22.77 -13.44 -28.32
N ARG A 54 24.10 -13.25 -28.39
CA ARG A 54 24.79 -12.17 -27.67
C ARG A 54 24.35 -10.79 -28.17
N VAL A 55 24.22 -10.61 -29.49
CA VAL A 55 23.73 -9.35 -30.08
C VAL A 55 22.30 -9.08 -29.65
N GLU A 56 21.41 -10.07 -29.72
CA GLU A 56 20.02 -9.94 -29.27
C GLU A 56 19.91 -9.57 -27.77
N LEU A 57 20.74 -10.20 -26.92
CA LEU A 57 20.81 -9.87 -25.49
C LEU A 57 21.30 -8.43 -25.26
N GLN A 58 22.31 -8.01 -26.02
CA GLN A 58 22.85 -6.65 -25.94
C GLN A 58 21.82 -5.60 -26.38
N GLU A 59 21.06 -5.84 -27.44
CA GLU A 59 19.97 -4.96 -27.88
C GLU A 59 18.86 -4.86 -26.83
N ARG A 60 18.45 -6.00 -26.26
CA ARG A 60 17.45 -6.05 -25.18
C ARG A 60 17.92 -5.29 -23.93
N ASP A 61 19.20 -5.39 -23.59
CA ASP A 61 19.78 -4.64 -22.48
C ASP A 61 19.79 -3.13 -22.76
N VAL A 62 20.10 -2.70 -23.98
CA VAL A 62 20.04 -1.30 -24.40
C VAL A 62 18.60 -0.76 -24.29
N GLU A 63 17.59 -1.51 -24.71
CA GLU A 63 16.19 -1.10 -24.53
C GLU A 63 15.81 -0.95 -23.06
N ARG A 64 16.22 -1.90 -22.22
CA ARG A 64 15.95 -1.84 -20.78
C ARG A 64 16.59 -0.60 -20.15
N ILE A 65 17.83 -0.30 -20.53
CA ILE A 65 18.56 0.90 -20.07
C ILE A 65 17.81 2.16 -20.54
N LYS A 66 17.46 2.27 -21.82
CA LYS A 66 16.70 3.41 -22.37
C LYS A 66 15.36 3.62 -21.66
N ARG A 67 14.62 2.54 -21.36
CA ARG A 67 13.36 2.60 -20.59
C ARG A 67 13.60 3.08 -19.16
N GLY A 68 14.68 2.62 -18.52
CA GLY A 68 15.10 3.07 -17.18
C GLY A 68 15.40 4.57 -17.17
N GLU A 69 16.20 5.04 -18.13
CA GLU A 69 16.55 6.46 -18.29
C GLU A 69 15.31 7.32 -18.57
N ALA A 70 14.41 6.89 -19.45
CA ALA A 70 13.18 7.61 -19.74
C ALA A 70 12.29 7.75 -18.49
N ARG A 71 12.18 6.69 -17.68
CA ARG A 71 11.47 6.74 -16.40
C ARG A 71 12.15 7.67 -15.40
N ALA A 72 13.47 7.64 -15.30
CA ALA A 72 14.24 8.53 -14.43
C ALA A 72 14.05 10.00 -14.84
N LYS A 73 14.14 10.31 -16.14
CA LYS A 73 13.86 11.65 -16.69
C LYS A 73 12.45 12.11 -16.36
N LYS A 74 11.43 11.26 -16.59
CA LYS A 74 10.04 11.59 -16.26
C LYS A 74 9.86 11.87 -14.76
N ARG A 75 10.48 11.07 -13.89
CA ARG A 75 10.45 11.31 -12.43
C ARG A 75 11.11 12.63 -12.05
N ALA A 76 12.26 12.95 -12.65
CA ALA A 76 12.95 14.21 -12.41
C ALA A 76 12.10 15.43 -12.82
N VAL A 77 11.46 15.37 -14.00
CA VAL A 77 10.56 16.42 -14.48
C VAL A 77 9.34 16.58 -13.57
N MET A 78 8.71 15.47 -13.16
CA MET A 78 7.56 15.52 -12.24
C MET A 78 7.95 16.08 -10.88
N ALA A 79 9.14 15.76 -10.37
CA ALA A 79 9.65 16.31 -9.11
C ALA A 79 9.94 17.81 -9.22
N GLN A 80 10.49 18.28 -10.35
CA GLN A 80 10.68 19.70 -10.60
C GLN A 80 9.33 20.44 -10.66
N LYS A 81 8.38 19.89 -11.41
CA LYS A 81 7.03 20.45 -11.49
C LYS A 81 6.35 20.55 -10.12
N ALA A 82 6.46 19.51 -9.29
CA ALA A 82 5.91 19.54 -7.94
C ALA A 82 6.54 20.66 -7.08
N ARG A 83 7.87 20.85 -7.16
CA ARG A 83 8.56 21.95 -6.46
C ARG A 83 8.15 23.32 -6.97
N GLU A 84 7.94 23.47 -8.27
CA GLU A 84 7.43 24.71 -8.87
C GLU A 84 5.99 24.98 -8.40
N ASP A 85 5.14 23.96 -8.43
CA ASP A 85 3.76 24.05 -7.94
C ASP A 85 3.73 24.47 -6.46
N GLU A 86 4.57 23.87 -5.60
CA GLU A 86 4.73 24.27 -4.20
C GLU A 86 5.13 25.75 -4.06
N ARG A 87 6.14 26.20 -4.81
CA ARG A 87 6.59 27.62 -4.79
C ARG A 87 5.47 28.56 -5.22
N THR A 88 4.72 28.21 -6.27
CA THR A 88 3.60 29.04 -6.71
C THR A 88 2.46 29.07 -5.69
N GLN A 89 2.22 27.98 -4.97
CA GLN A 89 1.23 27.94 -3.89
C GLN A 89 1.65 28.80 -2.71
N LEU A 90 2.93 28.75 -2.30
CA LEU A 90 3.47 29.60 -1.25
C LEU A 90 3.34 31.09 -1.61
N ALA A 91 3.71 31.47 -2.84
CA ALA A 91 3.55 32.85 -3.31
C ALA A 91 2.07 33.28 -3.30
N LYS A 92 1.15 32.42 -3.75
CA LYS A 92 -0.30 32.70 -3.68
C LYS A 92 -0.77 32.89 -2.24
N LEU A 93 -0.28 32.09 -1.30
CA LEU A 93 -0.62 32.22 0.12
C LEU A 93 -0.10 33.54 0.71
N GLU A 94 1.10 33.97 0.34
CA GLU A 94 1.64 35.27 0.77
C GLU A 94 0.79 36.43 0.27
N VAL A 95 0.40 36.42 -1.01
CA VAL A 95 -0.50 37.43 -1.59
C VAL A 95 -1.86 37.43 -0.88
N LEU A 96 -2.46 36.25 -0.67
CA LEU A 96 -3.72 36.12 0.07
C LEU A 96 -3.63 36.69 1.48
N ARG A 97 -2.51 36.44 2.18
CA ARG A 97 -2.27 37.00 3.52
C ARG A 97 -2.14 38.52 3.49
N GLN A 98 -1.52 39.09 2.47
CA GLN A 98 -1.44 40.54 2.31
C GLN A 98 -2.84 41.14 2.04
N HIS A 99 -3.58 40.61 1.06
CA HIS A 99 -4.94 41.08 0.77
C HIS A 99 -5.90 40.91 1.96
N GLN A 100 -5.69 39.89 2.80
CA GLN A 100 -6.46 39.71 4.03
C GLN A 100 -6.09 40.75 5.10
N LYS A 101 -4.80 41.11 5.24
CA LYS A 101 -4.37 42.15 6.19
C LYS A 101 -4.87 43.54 5.80
N ASP A 102 -4.90 43.80 4.49
CA ASP A 102 -5.32 45.08 3.94
C ASP A 102 -6.84 45.15 3.69
N ASP A 103 -7.59 44.09 4.03
CA ASP A 103 -9.03 43.92 3.74
C ASP A 103 -9.42 44.10 2.25
N THR A 104 -8.47 43.98 1.33
CA THR A 104 -8.63 44.12 -0.13
C THR A 104 -8.96 42.81 -0.85
N LEU A 105 -9.47 41.81 -0.12
CA LEU A 105 -9.69 40.46 -0.63
C LEU A 105 -10.71 40.44 -1.79
N THR A 106 -10.31 39.90 -2.93
CA THR A 106 -11.19 39.82 -4.10
C THR A 106 -12.30 38.77 -3.91
N LYS A 107 -13.39 38.89 -4.68
CA LYS A 107 -14.52 37.93 -4.64
C LYS A 107 -14.07 36.48 -4.91
N LYS A 108 -13.09 36.29 -5.80
CA LYS A 108 -12.54 34.96 -6.16
C LYS A 108 -11.75 34.37 -5.00
N GLU A 109 -10.89 35.17 -4.37
CA GLU A 109 -10.09 34.77 -3.23
C GLU A 109 -10.96 34.45 -2.01
N ARG A 110 -11.99 35.27 -1.74
CA ARG A 110 -12.96 34.98 -0.68
C ARG A 110 -13.69 33.65 -0.91
N LYS A 111 -14.12 33.38 -2.14
CA LYS A 111 -14.74 32.08 -2.49
C LYS A 111 -13.77 30.91 -2.25
N TYR A 112 -12.51 31.08 -2.64
CA TYR A 112 -11.47 30.09 -2.42
C TYR A 112 -11.21 29.84 -0.93
N LEU A 113 -11.04 30.88 -0.11
CA LEU A 113 -10.89 30.76 1.34
C LEU A 113 -12.10 30.09 1.98
N ASN A 114 -13.32 30.49 1.62
CA ASN A 114 -14.54 29.87 2.13
C ASN A 114 -14.62 28.37 1.79
N SER A 115 -14.18 27.96 0.59
CA SER A 115 -14.13 26.54 0.23
C SER A 115 -13.11 25.75 1.06
N ILE A 116 -11.96 26.37 1.39
CA ILE A 116 -10.95 25.75 2.25
C ILE A 116 -11.47 25.64 3.67
N ILE A 117 -12.08 26.71 4.19
CA ILE A 117 -12.69 26.72 5.52
C ILE A 117 -13.72 25.61 5.61
N ALA A 118 -14.66 25.53 4.67
CA ALA A 118 -15.70 24.49 4.66
C ALA A 118 -15.12 23.07 4.63
N ARG A 119 -14.05 22.84 3.85
CA ARG A 119 -13.37 21.54 3.81
C ARG A 119 -12.68 21.23 5.14
N ASN A 120 -11.98 22.19 5.72
CA ASN A 120 -11.26 22.02 6.98
C ASN A 120 -12.24 21.85 8.14
N THR A 121 -13.35 22.59 8.18
CA THR A 121 -14.38 22.43 9.21
C THR A 121 -15.02 21.06 9.11
N ALA A 122 -15.33 20.57 7.91
CA ALA A 122 -15.86 19.22 7.73
C ALA A 122 -14.85 18.16 8.23
N GLN A 123 -13.56 18.32 7.92
CA GLN A 123 -12.51 17.41 8.38
C GLN A 123 -12.25 17.49 9.89
N LEU A 124 -12.44 18.65 10.52
CA LEU A 124 -12.35 18.79 11.97
C LEU A 124 -13.58 18.19 12.66
N GLN A 125 -14.76 18.39 12.08
CA GLN A 125 -16.02 17.80 12.58
C GLN A 125 -16.02 16.28 12.52
N THR A 126 -15.30 15.63 11.58
CA THR A 126 -15.19 14.17 11.59
C THR A 126 -14.36 13.63 12.75
N TRP A 127 -13.52 14.45 13.40
CA TRP A 127 -12.83 14.07 14.64
C TRP A 127 -13.65 14.36 15.88
N ASP A 128 -14.64 15.24 15.77
CA ASP A 128 -15.58 15.52 16.85
C ASP A 128 -16.62 14.41 16.91
N VAL A 129 -16.33 13.38 17.71
CA VAL A 129 -17.26 12.28 17.98
C VAL A 129 -18.34 12.80 18.93
N SER A 130 -19.27 13.59 18.40
CA SER A 130 -20.51 13.96 19.08
C SER A 130 -21.44 12.73 19.10
N ASN A 131 -21.08 11.73 19.91
CA ASN A 131 -21.96 10.61 20.21
C ASN A 131 -22.93 11.07 21.30
N PRO A 132 -24.24 11.17 21.02
CA PRO A 132 -25.21 11.65 22.01
C PRO A 132 -25.18 10.80 23.28
N ASP A 133 -24.97 9.49 23.15
CA ASP A 133 -24.84 8.56 24.28
C ASP A 133 -23.66 8.90 25.20
N LEU A 134 -22.55 9.44 24.66
CA LEU A 134 -21.40 9.86 25.45
C LEU A 134 -21.66 11.20 26.16
N GLN A 135 -22.42 12.09 25.53
CA GLN A 135 -22.85 13.35 26.16
C GLN A 135 -23.82 13.07 27.30
N ASP A 136 -24.81 12.20 27.10
CA ASP A 136 -25.76 11.80 28.15
C ASP A 136 -25.04 11.11 29.32
N LEU A 137 -24.05 10.25 29.03
CA LEU A 137 -23.23 9.61 30.07
C LEU A 137 -22.33 10.62 30.80
N GLN A 138 -21.75 11.59 30.08
CA GLN A 138 -20.99 12.69 30.67
C GLN A 138 -21.87 13.54 31.59
N ASP A 139 -23.08 13.89 31.14
CA ASP A 139 -24.04 14.69 31.89
C ASP A 139 -24.55 13.94 33.12
N ALA A 140 -24.77 12.62 33.02
CA ALA A 140 -25.08 11.76 34.16
C ALA A 140 -23.95 11.75 35.20
N ILE A 141 -22.69 11.57 34.77
CA ILE A 141 -21.52 11.56 35.66
C ILE A 141 -21.32 12.93 36.32
N LEU A 142 -21.44 14.02 35.57
CA LEU A 142 -21.33 15.39 36.10
C LEU A 142 -22.50 15.74 37.02
N GLY A 143 -23.71 15.28 36.69
CA GLY A 143 -24.91 15.43 37.50
C GLY A 143 -24.82 14.70 38.83
N ASP A 144 -24.36 13.44 38.83
CA ASP A 144 -24.17 12.63 40.04
C ASP A 144 -23.07 13.18 40.94
N ARG A 145 -22.02 13.79 40.35
CA ARG A 145 -20.95 14.43 41.11
C ARG A 145 -21.45 15.61 41.96
N ASN A 146 -22.49 16.31 41.51
CA ASN A 146 -23.14 17.36 42.29
C ASN A 146 -24.12 16.81 43.35
N GLN A 147 -24.67 15.61 43.15
CA GLN A 147 -25.54 14.94 44.13
C GLN A 147 -24.79 14.22 45.26
N LEU A 148 -23.51 13.87 45.06
CA LEU A 148 -22.64 13.32 46.12
C LEU A 148 -22.42 14.30 47.30
N SER A 149 -22.69 15.60 47.13
CA SER A 149 -22.66 16.59 48.22
C SER A 149 -23.95 16.65 49.05
N LYS A 150 -25.04 16.01 48.59
CA LYS A 150 -26.37 16.04 49.23
C LYS A 150 -26.89 14.66 49.63
N GLN A 151 -26.03 13.65 49.77
CA GLN A 151 -26.39 12.46 50.56
C GLN A 151 -26.27 12.77 52.06
N GLY A 152 -27.21 13.60 52.52
CA GLY A 152 -27.65 13.58 53.90
C GLY A 152 -28.12 12.17 54.25
N ARG A 153 -27.60 11.66 55.39
CA ARG A 153 -28.07 10.53 56.18
C ARG A 153 -29.43 9.93 55.71
N LYS A 154 -29.39 8.88 54.90
CA LYS A 154 -30.55 7.97 54.80
C LYS A 154 -30.49 6.99 55.97
N ARG A 155 -31.32 7.25 56.99
CA ARG A 155 -31.71 6.23 57.97
C ARG A 155 -32.37 5.08 57.22
N ARG A 156 -32.00 3.84 57.56
CA ARG A 156 -32.65 2.62 57.05
C ARG A 156 -34.16 2.72 57.32
N VAL A 157 -34.95 2.82 56.26
CA VAL A 157 -36.41 2.62 56.28
C VAL A 157 -36.67 1.36 55.47
N GLY A 158 -37.58 0.53 55.98
CA GLY A 158 -37.77 -0.87 55.63
C GLY A 158 -38.10 -1.16 54.17
N PHE A 159 -37.96 -2.44 53.85
CA PHE A 159 -38.34 -3.11 52.61
C PHE A 159 -39.69 -2.61 52.07
N VAL A 160 -39.69 -2.11 50.85
CA VAL A 160 -40.90 -1.80 50.06
C VAL A 160 -40.87 -2.69 48.83
N GLU A 161 -41.77 -3.67 48.82
CA GLU A 161 -42.00 -4.62 47.76
C GLU A 161 -42.68 -3.92 46.58
N GLN A 162 -42.02 -3.84 45.43
CA GLN A 162 -42.67 -3.44 44.18
C GLN A 162 -43.58 -4.58 43.73
N LYS A 163 -44.86 -4.25 43.53
CA LYS A 163 -45.87 -5.13 42.94
C LYS A 163 -45.44 -5.57 41.53
N GLN A 164 -44.77 -6.72 41.47
CA GLN A 164 -44.64 -7.49 40.26
C GLN A 164 -46.05 -7.95 39.86
N GLY A 165 -46.40 -7.77 38.59
CA GLY A 165 -47.60 -8.40 38.02
C GLY A 165 -47.58 -9.88 38.38
N HIS A 166 -48.74 -10.40 38.81
CA HIS A 166 -48.91 -11.76 39.33
C HIS A 166 -48.41 -12.82 38.33
N GLY A 167 -47.13 -13.13 38.39
CA GLY A 167 -46.55 -14.38 37.96
C GLY A 167 -46.23 -15.16 39.23
N ASP A 168 -46.93 -16.26 39.46
CA ASP A 168 -46.59 -17.19 40.53
C ASP A 168 -45.19 -17.76 40.22
N HIS A 169 -44.18 -17.34 40.99
CA HIS A 169 -42.78 -17.74 40.79
C HIS A 169 -42.55 -19.25 40.97
N HIS A 170 -43.52 -19.98 41.53
CA HIS A 170 -43.45 -21.44 41.63
C HIS A 170 -43.57 -22.14 40.27
N PHE A 171 -44.22 -21.50 39.28
CA PHE A 171 -44.38 -22.04 37.93
C PHE A 171 -43.87 -21.04 36.90
N ALA A 172 -42.55 -21.05 36.68
CA ALA A 172 -41.93 -20.35 35.56
C ALA A 172 -42.45 -20.95 34.23
N GLY A 173 -43.50 -20.33 33.67
CA GLY A 173 -44.21 -20.87 32.50
C GLY A 173 -45.74 -20.91 32.61
N LEU A 174 -46.33 -20.42 33.71
CA LEU A 174 -47.79 -20.33 33.82
C LEU A 174 -48.40 -19.19 32.96
N THR A 175 -47.60 -18.16 32.65
CA THR A 175 -48.05 -16.95 31.93
C THR A 175 -47.57 -16.76 30.47
N PRO A 176 -46.59 -17.49 29.90
CA PRO A 176 -46.30 -17.39 28.47
C PRO A 176 -47.17 -18.38 27.68
N GLY A 177 -48.39 -17.98 27.35
CA GLY A 177 -49.29 -18.77 26.49
C GLY A 177 -50.77 -18.66 26.84
N LEU A 178 -51.12 -18.10 28.01
CA LEU A 178 -52.49 -17.70 28.29
C LEU A 178 -52.81 -16.45 27.48
N ALA A 179 -53.80 -16.52 26.58
CA ALA A 179 -54.20 -15.37 25.79
C ALA A 179 -54.74 -14.26 26.71
N PRO A 180 -54.42 -12.97 26.45
CA PRO A 180 -55.00 -11.89 27.23
C PRO A 180 -56.50 -11.85 26.96
N VAL A 181 -57.29 -12.38 27.91
CA VAL A 181 -58.75 -12.35 27.89
C VAL A 181 -59.17 -10.92 28.22
N GLY A 182 -59.87 -10.27 27.29
CA GLY A 182 -60.37 -8.91 27.49
C GLY A 182 -61.63 -8.93 28.36
N LEU A 183 -61.87 -7.86 29.13
CA LEU A 183 -63.08 -7.67 29.96
C LEU A 183 -64.41 -7.73 29.17
N SER A 184 -64.33 -7.75 27.84
CA SER A 184 -65.48 -7.86 26.93
C SER A 184 -65.79 -9.31 26.50
N ASP A 185 -64.95 -10.29 26.87
CA ASP A 185 -65.11 -11.71 26.53
C ASP A 185 -65.84 -12.50 27.64
N GLU A 186 -66.08 -11.88 28.81
CA GLU A 186 -66.85 -12.47 29.92
C GLU A 186 -68.33 -12.01 29.96
N GLU A 187 -68.79 -11.20 29.00
CA GLU A 187 -70.12 -10.56 29.03
C GLU A 187 -71.03 -10.90 27.83
N SER A 188 -70.92 -12.11 27.28
CA SER A 188 -71.92 -12.67 26.36
C SER A 188 -72.18 -14.14 26.70
N SER A 189 -72.85 -14.37 27.83
CA SER A 189 -73.44 -15.67 28.14
C SER A 189 -74.65 -15.89 27.23
N ASP A 190 -74.58 -16.92 26.41
CA ASP A 190 -75.69 -17.52 25.67
C ASP A 190 -76.88 -17.80 26.62
N GLU A 191 -78.00 -17.10 26.41
CA GLU A 191 -79.33 -17.53 26.83
C GLU A 191 -80.25 -17.49 25.59
N GLU A 192 -80.86 -18.64 25.30
CA GLU A 192 -81.96 -18.85 24.35
C GLU A 192 -83.23 -18.07 24.72
#